data_AF-A0A8H4KL74-F1
#
_entry.id   AF-A0A8H4KL74-F1
#
_cell.length_a   1.000
_cell.length_b   1.000
_cell.length_c   1.000
_cell.angle_alpha   90.00
_cell.angle_beta   90.00
_cell.angle_gamma   90.00
#
_symmetry.space_group_name_H-M   'P 1'
#
loop_
_entity.id
_entity.type
_entity.pdbx_description
1 polymer ?
#
loop_
_entity_poly.entity_id
_entity_poly.type
_entity_poly.pdbx_seq_one_letter_code
_entity_poly.pdbx_strand_id
1 'polypeptide(L)'
;MAPSKQSSINIVLGAANIGDSSADPMARFDTAEEACEAMDRAHREGKIKHWGICNYTAPEVESMVNICEENNFIKPSVYHAQYNPIVRGGEKDLFPLLRRHGIAFIAYSPAGAGFFAGNHKKVQPGGRFDQSLFLGGRYSSFYLKKSIMEVTERALDIASQHDISGHTPALRWTAHHSALNMELGDAILIGASSIRQMESNIDAIGASPLPDEVVIALEAIYGEIGDKVSYYMIGEDLIYET
;
A
#
# COMPACT_ATOMS: atom_id res chain seq x y z
N MET A 1 -1.08 -3.72 42.99
CA MET A 1 -0.84 -3.04 41.71
C MET A 1 -0.50 -4.10 40.68
N ALA A 2 -1.34 -4.28 39.65
CA ALA A 2 -1.01 -5.20 38.57
C ALA A 2 0.18 -4.61 37.77
N PRO A 3 1.18 -5.41 37.38
CA PRO A 3 2.28 -4.93 36.55
C PRO A 3 1.70 -4.40 35.24
N SER A 4 2.13 -3.20 34.83
CA SER A 4 1.77 -2.63 33.53
C SER A 4 2.19 -3.63 32.45
N LYS A 5 1.21 -4.17 31.71
CA LYS A 5 1.49 -4.95 30.50
C LYS A 5 2.23 -4.03 29.52
N GLN A 6 3.55 -4.12 29.52
CA GLN A 6 4.35 -3.57 28.44
C GLN A 6 3.93 -4.32 27.19
N SER A 7 3.51 -3.58 26.16
CA SER A 7 3.12 -4.17 24.88
C SER A 7 4.24 -5.09 24.40
N SER A 8 3.92 -6.33 24.01
CA SER A 8 4.88 -7.24 23.37
C SER A 8 5.30 -6.76 21.97
N ILE A 9 4.67 -5.70 21.46
CA ILE A 9 4.88 -5.15 20.13
C ILE A 9 6.07 -4.18 20.20
N ASN A 10 7.25 -4.70 19.85
CA ASN A 10 8.46 -3.89 19.62
C ASN A 10 8.64 -3.66 18.12
N ILE A 11 7.89 -2.72 17.53
CA ILE A 11 8.07 -2.32 16.13
C ILE A 11 8.93 -1.05 16.12
N VAL A 12 10.18 -1.16 15.64
CA VAL A 12 11.09 -0.03 15.43
C VAL A 12 11.51 -0.03 13.96
N LEU A 13 10.97 0.92 13.19
CA LEU A 13 11.14 1.03 11.74
C LEU A 13 11.71 2.40 11.37
N GLY A 14 12.76 2.40 10.55
CA GLY A 14 13.21 3.56 9.78
C GLY A 14 12.59 3.58 8.38
N ALA A 15 12.43 4.77 7.79
CA ALA A 15 11.98 4.94 6.40
C ALA A 15 13.00 5.79 5.62
N ALA A 16 13.32 5.36 4.41
CA ALA A 16 14.16 6.11 3.47
C ALA A 16 13.28 6.78 2.42
N ASN A 17 13.16 8.11 2.51
CA ASN A 17 12.53 8.94 1.49
C ASN A 17 13.63 9.66 0.71
N ILE A 18 13.87 9.21 -0.52
CA ILE A 18 14.87 9.74 -1.45
C ILE A 18 14.17 10.56 -2.52
N GLY A 19 14.69 11.74 -2.82
CA GLY A 19 14.20 12.61 -3.89
C GLY A 19 14.93 13.94 -3.86
N ASP A 20 14.67 14.81 -4.83
CA ASP A 20 15.21 16.17 -4.81
C ASP A 20 14.56 16.95 -3.66
N SER A 21 15.31 17.16 -2.56
CA SER A 21 14.82 17.87 -1.38
C SER A 21 14.48 19.34 -1.63
N SER A 22 14.91 19.91 -2.76
CA SER A 22 14.49 21.25 -3.20
C SER A 22 13.11 21.25 -3.86
N ALA A 23 12.66 20.10 -4.36
CA ALA A 23 11.37 19.92 -5.04
C ALA A 23 10.33 19.17 -4.19
N ASP A 24 10.76 18.23 -3.35
CA ASP A 24 9.89 17.46 -2.44
C ASP A 24 10.29 17.67 -0.97
N PRO A 25 9.48 18.40 -0.17
CA PRO A 25 9.77 18.61 1.25
C PRO A 25 9.72 17.32 2.10
N MET A 26 9.18 16.22 1.55
CA MET A 26 9.18 14.90 2.18
C MET A 26 10.43 14.08 1.88
N ALA A 27 11.24 14.46 0.89
CA ALA A 27 12.55 13.88 0.68
C ALA A 27 13.47 14.19 1.89
N ARG A 28 14.26 13.20 2.26
CA ARG A 28 15.20 13.25 3.38
C ARG A 28 16.64 13.00 2.95
N PHE A 29 16.82 12.42 1.77
CA PHE A 29 18.10 12.11 1.16
C PHE A 29 18.01 12.45 -0.32
N ASP A 30 19.07 13.03 -0.87
CA ASP A 30 19.10 13.39 -2.30
C ASP A 30 19.52 12.17 -3.15
N THR A 31 20.19 11.17 -2.54
CA THR A 31 20.61 9.94 -3.21
C THR A 31 20.23 8.67 -2.47
N ALA A 32 20.14 7.55 -3.21
CA ALA A 32 19.91 6.24 -2.65
C ALA A 32 21.06 5.76 -1.75
N GLU A 33 22.31 6.13 -2.07
CA GLU A 33 23.49 5.74 -1.31
C GLU A 33 23.52 6.41 0.07
N GLU A 34 23.26 7.73 0.14
CA GLU A 34 23.12 8.46 1.40
C GLU A 34 22.04 7.86 2.29
N ALA A 35 20.90 7.50 1.70
CA ALA A 35 19.81 6.88 2.45
C ALA A 35 20.21 5.50 3.01
N CYS A 36 20.85 4.66 2.19
CA CYS A 36 21.29 3.33 2.62
C CYS A 36 22.36 3.43 3.74
N GLU A 37 23.34 4.31 3.60
CA GLU A 37 24.36 4.55 4.62
C GLU A 37 23.73 5.09 5.93
N ALA A 38 22.78 6.02 5.83
CA ALA A 38 22.09 6.57 6.99
C ALA A 38 21.25 5.53 7.74
N MET A 39 20.53 4.66 7.02
CA MET A 39 19.75 3.58 7.62
C MET A 39 20.64 2.53 8.27
N ASP A 40 21.75 2.18 7.63
CA ASP A 40 22.74 1.27 8.20
C ASP A 40 23.41 1.84 9.47
N ARG A 41 23.82 3.11 9.45
CA ARG A 41 24.34 3.79 10.63
C ARG A 41 23.32 3.76 11.77
N ALA A 42 22.06 4.11 11.51
CA ALA A 42 21.00 4.05 12.51
C ALA A 42 20.78 2.63 13.07
N HIS A 43 20.92 1.61 12.22
CA HIS A 43 20.85 0.22 12.66
C HIS A 43 22.04 -0.17 13.55
N ARG A 44 23.27 0.14 13.13
CA ARG A 44 24.50 -0.14 13.90
C ARG A 44 24.52 0.59 15.25
N GLU A 45 23.94 1.78 15.32
CA GLU A 45 23.74 2.54 16.56
C GLU A 45 22.57 2.01 17.42
N GLY A 46 21.85 0.98 16.97
CA GLY A 46 20.73 0.38 17.70
C GLY A 46 19.46 1.24 17.74
N LYS A 47 19.39 2.30 16.93
CA LYS A 47 18.23 3.20 16.85
C LYS A 47 17.06 2.56 16.11
N ILE A 48 17.34 1.68 15.15
CA ILE A 48 16.33 0.92 14.39
C ILE A 48 16.69 -0.55 14.31
N LYS A 49 15.66 -1.41 14.33
CA LYS A 49 15.84 -2.86 14.10
C LYS A 49 15.72 -3.23 12.63
N HIS A 50 14.81 -2.54 11.94
CA HIS A 50 14.47 -2.75 10.55
C HIS A 50 14.29 -1.40 9.87
N TRP A 51 14.48 -1.37 8.56
CA TRP A 51 14.07 -0.24 7.74
C TRP A 51 13.36 -0.72 6.49
N GLY A 52 12.63 0.20 5.88
CA GLY A 52 11.89 -0.06 4.66
C GLY A 52 11.84 1.14 3.73
N ILE A 53 11.29 0.85 2.56
CA ILE A 53 11.14 1.76 1.43
C ILE A 53 9.67 1.77 0.99
N CYS A 54 9.25 2.84 0.34
CA CYS A 54 7.85 3.06 0.03
C CYS A 54 7.72 3.71 -1.35
N ASN A 55 6.83 3.17 -2.20
CA ASN A 55 6.47 3.76 -3.48
C ASN A 55 7.61 3.89 -4.53
N TYR A 56 8.64 3.03 -4.47
CA TYR A 56 9.70 2.92 -5.47
C TYR A 56 9.36 1.90 -6.55
N THR A 57 9.77 2.14 -7.79
CA THR A 57 9.70 1.15 -8.87
C THR A 57 10.62 -0.05 -8.60
N ALA A 58 10.34 -1.20 -9.21
CA ALA A 58 11.19 -2.39 -9.06
C ALA A 58 12.69 -2.13 -9.41
N PRO A 59 13.05 -1.39 -10.48
CA PRO A 59 14.45 -1.05 -10.75
C PRO A 59 15.11 -0.19 -9.66
N GLU A 60 14.39 0.76 -9.06
CA GLU A 60 14.91 1.57 -7.95
C GLU A 60 15.14 0.70 -6.71
N VAL A 61 14.23 -0.23 -6.41
CA VAL A 61 14.40 -1.19 -5.31
C VAL A 61 15.64 -2.06 -5.54
N GLU A 62 15.84 -2.58 -6.75
CA GLU A 62 17.00 -3.41 -7.07
C GLU A 62 18.31 -2.60 -6.99
N SER A 63 18.29 -1.34 -7.43
CA SER A 63 19.42 -0.41 -7.26
C SER A 63 19.79 -0.20 -5.79
N MET A 64 18.80 0.06 -4.91
CA MET A 64 19.04 0.23 -3.47
C MET A 64 19.59 -1.05 -2.82
N VAL A 65 19.09 -2.21 -3.24
CA VAL A 65 19.61 -3.49 -2.77
C VAL A 65 21.07 -3.68 -3.18
N ASN A 66 21.42 -3.39 -4.43
CA ASN A 66 22.80 -3.50 -4.92
C ASN A 66 23.75 -2.57 -4.15
N ILE A 67 23.35 -1.31 -3.92
CA ILE A 67 24.11 -0.36 -3.09
C ILE A 67 24.40 -0.94 -1.70
N CYS A 68 23.38 -1.55 -1.08
CA CYS A 68 23.56 -2.17 0.24
C CYS A 68 24.51 -3.36 0.21
N GLU A 69 24.44 -4.20 -0.83
CA GLU A 69 25.30 -5.38 -0.98
C GLU A 69 26.76 -4.98 -1.24
N GLU A 70 27.00 -4.01 -2.11
CA GLU A 70 28.34 -3.49 -2.46
C GLU A 70 29.04 -2.85 -1.26
N ASN A 71 28.29 -2.14 -0.41
CA ASN A 71 28.83 -1.43 0.75
C ASN A 71 28.72 -2.20 2.08
N ASN A 72 28.19 -3.43 2.06
CA ASN A 72 27.92 -4.23 3.25
C ASN A 72 27.04 -3.48 4.28
N PHE A 73 26.01 -2.81 3.79
CA PHE A 73 24.97 -2.17 4.58
C PHE A 73 23.80 -3.13 4.81
N ILE A 74 23.04 -2.91 5.89
CA ILE A 74 21.77 -3.61 6.08
C ILE A 74 20.77 -3.26 4.96
N LYS A 75 20.23 -4.27 4.29
CA LYS A 75 19.21 -4.12 3.24
C LYS A 75 17.84 -3.69 3.81
N PRO A 76 16.99 -3.03 3.01
CA PRO A 76 15.61 -2.80 3.41
C PRO A 76 14.92 -4.15 3.59
N SER A 77 14.11 -4.26 4.64
CA SER A 77 13.42 -5.50 5.02
C SER A 77 11.91 -5.42 4.81
N VAL A 78 11.40 -4.23 4.51
CA VAL A 78 9.99 -3.95 4.29
C VAL A 78 9.84 -3.02 3.09
N TYR A 79 8.88 -3.33 2.22
CA TYR A 79 8.42 -2.48 1.15
C TYR A 79 6.94 -2.13 1.40
N HIS A 80 6.59 -0.85 1.32
CA HIS A 80 5.24 -0.35 1.59
C HIS A 80 4.65 0.29 0.33
N ALA A 81 3.54 -0.22 -0.18
CA ALA A 81 2.87 0.37 -1.34
C ALA A 81 1.36 0.11 -1.37
N GLN A 82 0.71 0.81 -2.30
CA GLN A 82 -0.70 0.62 -2.58
C GLN A 82 -0.93 -0.76 -3.19
N TYR A 83 -1.85 -1.54 -2.60
CA TYR A 83 -2.21 -2.85 -3.14
C TYR A 83 -3.65 -3.21 -2.77
N ASN A 84 -4.47 -3.51 -3.78
CA ASN A 84 -5.92 -3.74 -3.70
C ASN A 84 -6.42 -4.28 -5.05
N PRO A 85 -7.72 -4.63 -5.22
CA PRO A 85 -8.22 -5.20 -6.49
C PRO A 85 -7.99 -4.34 -7.75
N ILE A 86 -7.72 -3.04 -7.61
CA ILE A 86 -7.44 -2.11 -8.73
C ILE A 86 -5.93 -1.99 -9.00
N VAL A 87 -5.12 -1.92 -7.94
CA VAL A 87 -3.69 -1.61 -8.03
C VAL A 87 -2.87 -2.87 -7.80
N ARG A 88 -2.46 -3.53 -8.90
CA ARG A 88 -1.79 -4.84 -8.87
C ARG A 88 -0.57 -4.96 -9.78
N GLY A 89 -0.13 -3.86 -10.41
CA GLY A 89 1.00 -3.88 -11.35
C GLY A 89 2.30 -4.46 -10.77
N GLY A 90 2.52 -4.28 -9.46
CA GLY A 90 3.68 -4.82 -8.76
C GLY A 90 3.71 -6.35 -8.65
N GLU A 91 2.61 -7.06 -8.91
CA GLU A 91 2.60 -8.54 -8.91
C GLU A 91 3.54 -9.13 -9.97
N LYS A 92 3.81 -8.39 -11.06
CA LYS A 92 4.59 -8.87 -12.21
C LYS A 92 6.10 -8.81 -11.99
N ASP A 93 6.59 -7.73 -11.39
CA ASP A 93 8.01 -7.39 -11.33
C ASP A 93 8.50 -7.17 -9.89
N LEU A 94 7.78 -6.35 -9.13
CA LEU A 94 8.15 -5.98 -7.77
C LEU A 94 8.06 -7.17 -6.82
N PHE A 95 6.94 -7.89 -6.77
CA PHE A 95 6.77 -9.01 -5.85
C PHE A 95 7.88 -10.06 -6.02
N PRO A 96 8.16 -10.57 -7.24
CA PRO A 96 9.30 -11.47 -7.45
C PRO A 96 10.65 -10.94 -6.96
N LEU A 97 10.92 -9.64 -7.17
CA LEU A 97 12.13 -8.98 -6.67
C LEU A 97 12.17 -8.99 -5.13
N LEU A 98 11.09 -8.58 -4.48
CA LEU A 98 11.00 -8.56 -3.02
C LEU A 98 11.22 -9.96 -2.43
N ARG A 99 10.64 -11.00 -3.05
CA ARG A 99 10.84 -12.39 -2.62
C ARG A 99 12.30 -12.84 -2.74
N ARG A 100 12.98 -12.47 -3.82
CA ARG A 100 14.41 -12.79 -4.03
C ARG A 100 15.29 -12.24 -2.91
N HIS A 101 14.97 -11.06 -2.38
CA HIS A 101 15.76 -10.39 -1.36
C HIS A 101 15.21 -10.52 0.06
N GLY A 102 14.14 -11.29 0.26
CA GLY A 102 13.52 -11.50 1.58
C GLY A 102 12.88 -10.23 2.16
N ILE A 103 12.34 -9.37 1.29
CA ILE A 103 11.68 -8.12 1.68
C ILE A 103 10.18 -8.37 1.82
N ALA A 104 9.61 -8.05 2.97
CA ALA A 104 8.17 -8.15 3.22
C ALA A 104 7.41 -7.03 2.53
N PHE A 105 6.20 -7.30 2.04
CA PHE A 105 5.31 -6.30 1.47
C PHE A 105 4.22 -5.91 2.47
N ILE A 106 4.08 -4.60 2.74
CA ILE A 106 2.96 -4.06 3.51
C ILE A 106 2.03 -3.32 2.54
N ALA A 107 0.79 -3.80 2.44
CA ALA A 107 -0.24 -3.22 1.59
C ALA A 107 -0.96 -2.07 2.30
N TYR A 108 -0.80 -0.84 1.82
CA TYR A 108 -1.69 0.27 2.20
C TYR A 108 -2.84 0.44 1.21
N SER A 109 -3.88 1.15 1.68
CA SER A 109 -5.13 1.35 0.94
C SER A 109 -5.73 0.05 0.40
N PRO A 110 -5.87 -1.02 1.23
CA PRO A 110 -6.44 -2.30 0.80
C PRO A 110 -7.89 -2.18 0.30
N ALA A 111 -8.63 -1.17 0.79
CA ALA A 111 -9.97 -0.82 0.31
C ALA A 111 -10.01 0.54 -0.43
N GLY A 112 -8.92 0.90 -1.10
CA GLY A 112 -8.82 2.08 -1.95
C GLY A 112 -9.17 3.39 -1.27
N ALA A 113 -8.67 3.60 -0.05
CA ALA A 113 -8.89 4.81 0.75
C ALA A 113 -10.36 5.23 0.95
N GLY A 114 -11.32 4.31 0.84
CA GLY A 114 -12.74 4.67 0.85
C GLY A 114 -13.50 4.26 -0.41
N PHE A 115 -12.79 4.01 -1.50
CA PHE A 115 -13.35 3.88 -2.84
C PHE A 115 -14.40 2.78 -2.91
N PHE A 116 -14.06 1.57 -2.45
CA PHE A 116 -14.95 0.41 -2.49
C PHE A 116 -16.19 0.56 -1.59
N ALA A 117 -16.15 1.41 -0.57
CA ALA A 117 -17.33 1.75 0.23
C ALA A 117 -18.16 2.90 -0.35
N GLY A 118 -17.80 3.43 -1.53
CA GLY A 118 -18.55 4.50 -2.18
C GLY A 118 -18.29 5.90 -1.63
N ASN A 119 -17.23 6.13 -0.83
CA ASN A 119 -16.93 7.44 -0.26
C ASN A 119 -16.73 8.53 -1.33
N HIS A 120 -16.35 8.14 -2.54
CA HIS A 120 -16.21 9.04 -3.68
C HIS A 120 -17.55 9.55 -4.24
N LYS A 121 -18.65 8.84 -4.01
CA LYS A 121 -19.99 9.22 -4.52
C LYS A 121 -20.55 10.44 -3.81
N LYS A 122 -20.08 10.72 -2.59
CA LYS A 122 -20.45 11.89 -1.77
C LYS A 122 -19.21 12.44 -1.08
N VAL A 123 -18.36 13.10 -1.84
CA VAL A 123 -17.12 13.73 -1.34
C VAL A 123 -17.47 14.71 -0.21
N GLN A 124 -16.88 14.48 0.96
CA GLN A 124 -17.00 15.37 2.12
C GLN A 124 -15.78 16.30 2.18
N PRO A 125 -15.95 17.57 2.59
CA PRO A 125 -14.82 18.44 2.93
C PRO A 125 -13.92 17.77 3.99
N GLY A 126 -12.60 17.80 3.79
CA GLY A 126 -11.63 17.12 4.64
C GLY A 126 -11.54 15.60 4.41
N GLY A 127 -12.35 15.05 3.51
CA GLY A 127 -12.42 13.62 3.21
C GLY A 127 -11.27 13.10 2.34
N ARG A 128 -11.18 11.77 2.21
CA ARG A 128 -10.12 11.10 1.43
C ARG A 128 -10.15 11.38 -0.08
N PHE A 129 -11.29 11.87 -0.60
CA PHE A 129 -11.48 12.26 -2.00
C PHE A 129 -11.71 13.77 -2.16
N ASP A 130 -11.43 14.56 -1.12
CA ASP A 130 -11.50 16.02 -1.21
C ASP A 130 -10.32 16.54 -2.06
N GLN A 131 -10.60 16.91 -3.30
CA GLN A 131 -9.60 17.38 -4.25
C GLN A 131 -8.94 18.72 -3.86
N SER A 132 -9.50 19.45 -2.88
CA SER A 132 -8.85 20.64 -2.33
C SER A 132 -7.63 20.30 -1.46
N LEU A 133 -7.51 19.04 -1.00
CA LEU A 133 -6.38 18.54 -0.25
C LEU A 133 -5.40 17.81 -1.18
N PHE A 134 -4.09 17.98 -0.93
CA PHE A 134 -3.04 17.29 -1.69
C PHE A 134 -3.28 15.77 -1.81
N LEU A 135 -3.54 15.08 -0.69
CA LEU A 135 -3.81 13.64 -0.69
C LEU A 135 -5.14 13.28 -1.35
N GLY A 136 -6.16 14.14 -1.26
CA GLY A 136 -7.45 13.87 -1.88
C GLY A 136 -7.43 14.05 -3.39
N GLY A 137 -6.64 15.00 -3.90
CA GLY A 137 -6.29 15.10 -5.32
C GLY A 137 -5.58 13.84 -5.83
N ARG A 138 -4.60 13.32 -5.07
CA ARG A 138 -3.89 12.06 -5.40
C ARG A 138 -4.81 10.84 -5.43
N TYR A 139 -5.60 10.61 -4.38
CA TYR A 139 -6.55 9.49 -4.39
C TYR A 139 -7.60 9.63 -5.50
N SER A 140 -7.98 10.87 -5.83
CA SER A 140 -8.90 11.12 -6.93
C SER A 140 -8.29 10.75 -8.29
N SER A 141 -7.02 11.09 -8.53
CA SER A 141 -6.35 10.74 -9.80
C SER A 141 -6.16 9.23 -9.98
N PHE A 142 -6.00 8.48 -8.88
CA PHE A 142 -5.93 7.01 -8.94
C PHE A 142 -7.29 6.37 -9.25
N TYR A 143 -8.37 6.83 -8.62
CA TYR A 143 -9.62 6.08 -8.56
C TYR A 143 -10.80 6.67 -9.33
N LEU A 144 -10.89 8.00 -9.50
CA LEU A 144 -12.06 8.67 -10.08
C LEU A 144 -12.03 8.74 -11.61
N LYS A 145 -11.55 7.67 -12.23
CA LYS A 145 -11.63 7.46 -13.68
C LYS A 145 -12.92 6.72 -13.97
N LYS A 146 -13.69 7.18 -14.98
CA LYS A 146 -14.97 6.56 -15.36
C LYS A 146 -14.87 5.04 -15.56
N SER A 147 -13.82 4.59 -16.25
CA SER A 147 -13.58 3.16 -16.48
C SER A 147 -13.37 2.36 -15.19
N ILE A 148 -12.65 2.92 -14.20
CA ILE A 148 -12.41 2.28 -12.90
C ILE A 148 -13.70 2.21 -12.08
N MET A 149 -14.47 3.31 -12.07
CA MET A 149 -15.75 3.37 -11.35
C MET A 149 -16.75 2.36 -11.92
N GLU A 150 -16.94 2.33 -13.24
CA GLU A 150 -17.91 1.44 -13.89
C GLU A 150 -17.60 -0.05 -13.66
N VAL A 151 -16.34 -0.49 -13.84
CA VAL A 151 -15.99 -1.89 -13.59
C VAL A 151 -16.09 -2.26 -12.11
N THR A 152 -15.71 -1.34 -11.21
CA THR A 152 -15.79 -1.60 -9.77
C THR A 152 -17.24 -1.66 -9.31
N GLU A 153 -18.13 -0.80 -9.83
CA GLU A 153 -19.56 -0.85 -9.51
C GLU A 153 -20.18 -2.18 -9.92
N ARG A 154 -19.88 -2.71 -11.12
CA ARG A 154 -20.33 -4.05 -11.52
C ARG A 154 -19.87 -5.14 -10.55
N ALA A 155 -18.62 -5.06 -10.07
CA ALA A 155 -18.10 -6.03 -9.11
C ALA A 155 -18.76 -5.91 -7.73
N LEU A 156 -19.05 -4.70 -7.28
CA LEU A 156 -19.76 -4.44 -6.03
C LEU A 156 -21.23 -4.85 -6.09
N ASP A 157 -21.89 -4.71 -7.24
CA ASP A 157 -23.26 -5.19 -7.46
C ASP A 157 -23.33 -6.71 -7.29
N ILE A 158 -22.36 -7.46 -7.84
CA ILE A 158 -22.24 -8.90 -7.64
C ILE A 158 -22.00 -9.22 -6.16
N ALA A 159 -21.06 -8.54 -5.49
CA ALA A 159 -20.81 -8.74 -4.06
C ALA A 159 -22.07 -8.51 -3.21
N SER A 160 -22.91 -7.53 -3.58
CA SER A 160 -24.15 -7.21 -2.86
C SER A 160 -25.20 -8.33 -2.92
N GLN A 161 -25.20 -9.15 -3.97
CA GLN A 161 -26.07 -10.33 -4.08
C GLN A 161 -25.71 -11.42 -3.06
N HIS A 162 -24.50 -11.34 -2.49
CA HIS A 162 -23.98 -12.22 -1.44
C HIS A 162 -23.98 -11.54 -0.05
N ASP A 163 -24.71 -10.44 0.12
CA ASP A 163 -24.74 -9.61 1.34
C ASP A 163 -23.36 -9.03 1.74
N ILE A 164 -22.45 -8.89 0.77
CA ILE A 164 -21.10 -8.34 0.98
C ILE A 164 -21.06 -6.91 0.43
N SER A 165 -20.78 -5.94 1.29
CA SER A 165 -20.83 -4.51 0.93
C SER A 165 -19.76 -3.68 1.65
N GLY A 166 -19.67 -2.39 1.32
CA GLY A 166 -18.73 -1.46 1.95
C GLY A 166 -17.28 -1.78 1.62
N HIS A 167 -16.40 -1.80 2.64
CA HIS A 167 -14.99 -2.18 2.46
C HIS A 167 -14.77 -3.69 2.34
N THR A 168 -15.74 -4.50 2.77
CA THR A 168 -15.61 -5.95 2.93
C THR A 168 -15.16 -6.69 1.67
N PRO A 169 -15.67 -6.42 0.46
CA PRO A 169 -15.20 -7.10 -0.75
C PRO A 169 -13.69 -6.89 -0.97
N ALA A 170 -13.23 -5.64 -0.93
CA ALA A 170 -11.82 -5.34 -1.18
C ALA A 170 -10.90 -5.84 -0.06
N LEU A 171 -11.29 -5.68 1.20
CA LEU A 171 -10.50 -6.16 2.34
C LEU A 171 -10.34 -7.68 2.34
N ARG A 172 -11.42 -8.43 2.08
CA ARG A 172 -11.36 -9.90 2.00
C ARG A 172 -10.58 -10.37 0.78
N TRP A 173 -10.69 -9.66 -0.34
CA TRP A 173 -9.84 -9.95 -1.50
C TRP A 173 -8.36 -9.77 -1.16
N THR A 174 -7.98 -8.63 -0.57
CA THR A 174 -6.58 -8.40 -0.19
C THR A 174 -6.07 -9.44 0.81
N ALA A 175 -6.91 -9.88 1.75
CA ALA A 175 -6.54 -10.86 2.77
C ALA A 175 -6.44 -12.31 2.27
N HIS A 176 -7.32 -12.73 1.38
CA HIS A 176 -7.49 -14.16 1.05
C HIS A 176 -7.15 -14.52 -0.39
N HIS A 177 -7.13 -13.55 -1.30
CA HIS A 177 -7.10 -13.80 -2.75
C HIS A 177 -5.99 -13.03 -3.48
N SER A 178 -5.20 -12.26 -2.74
CA SER A 178 -4.11 -11.46 -3.28
C SER A 178 -2.78 -12.23 -3.29
N ALA A 179 -1.74 -11.61 -3.83
CA ALA A 179 -0.38 -12.15 -3.84
C ALA A 179 0.36 -12.02 -2.48
N LEU A 180 -0.29 -11.46 -1.44
CA LEU A 180 0.31 -11.38 -0.12
C LEU A 180 0.49 -12.77 0.49
N ASN A 181 1.62 -12.97 1.15
CA ASN A 181 1.97 -14.17 1.89
C ASN A 181 2.42 -13.81 3.31
N MET A 182 1.55 -14.08 4.28
CA MET A 182 1.79 -13.79 5.70
C MET A 182 2.96 -14.59 6.29
N GLU A 183 3.30 -15.76 5.72
CA GLU A 183 4.47 -16.54 6.14
C GLU A 183 5.80 -15.85 5.76
N LEU A 184 5.76 -14.97 4.76
CA LEU A 184 6.90 -14.16 4.32
C LEU A 184 6.95 -12.79 5.02
N GLY A 185 6.10 -12.58 6.03
CA GLY A 185 6.02 -11.34 6.79
C GLY A 185 5.21 -10.23 6.11
N ASP A 186 4.50 -10.53 5.01
CA ASP A 186 3.60 -9.56 4.40
C ASP A 186 2.48 -9.17 5.37
N ALA A 187 1.94 -7.97 5.19
CA ALA A 187 0.87 -7.47 6.03
C ALA A 187 -0.08 -6.52 5.31
N ILE A 188 -1.27 -6.35 5.88
CA ILE A 188 -2.26 -5.37 5.44
C ILE A 188 -2.28 -4.22 6.44
N LEU A 189 -2.01 -3.01 5.97
CA LEU A 189 -2.17 -1.79 6.77
C LEU A 189 -3.61 -1.28 6.65
N ILE A 190 -4.41 -1.54 7.68
CA ILE A 190 -5.78 -1.02 7.78
C ILE A 190 -5.81 0.41 8.33
N GLY A 191 -6.64 1.25 7.72
CA GLY A 191 -6.92 2.61 8.18
C GLY A 191 -8.39 2.76 8.56
N ALA A 192 -8.67 3.53 9.61
CA ALA A 192 -10.03 3.85 10.05
C ALA A 192 -10.08 5.25 10.66
N SER A 193 -11.22 5.94 10.54
CA SER A 193 -11.49 7.23 11.19
C SER A 193 -12.39 7.10 12.43
N SER A 194 -12.79 5.88 12.78
CA SER A 194 -13.54 5.57 14.00
C SER A 194 -13.24 4.16 14.49
N ILE A 195 -13.45 3.90 15.79
CA ILE A 195 -13.30 2.56 16.38
C ILE A 195 -14.22 1.56 15.67
N ARG A 196 -15.47 1.94 15.40
CA ARG A 196 -16.44 1.10 14.69
C ARG A 196 -15.94 0.67 13.30
N GLN A 197 -15.31 1.59 12.56
CA GLN A 197 -14.73 1.26 11.26
C GLN A 197 -13.51 0.34 11.43
N MET A 198 -12.70 0.54 12.47
CA MET A 198 -11.58 -0.36 12.77
C MET A 198 -12.08 -1.78 13.07
N GLU A 199 -13.05 -1.93 13.95
CA GLU A 199 -13.68 -3.22 14.29
C GLU A 199 -14.26 -3.89 13.04
N SER A 200 -15.04 -3.15 12.25
CA SER A 200 -15.62 -3.66 11.00
C SER A 200 -14.55 -4.08 9.98
N ASN A 201 -13.42 -3.37 9.89
CA ASN A 201 -12.32 -3.74 9.00
C ASN A 201 -11.60 -5.01 9.48
N ILE A 202 -11.41 -5.17 10.79
CA ILE A 202 -10.82 -6.38 11.39
C ILE A 202 -11.73 -7.58 11.15
N ASP A 203 -13.04 -7.43 11.40
CA ASP A 203 -14.04 -8.47 11.14
C ASP A 203 -14.06 -8.88 9.66
N ALA A 204 -13.97 -7.91 8.75
CA ALA A 204 -13.90 -8.18 7.31
C ALA A 204 -12.65 -9.00 6.94
N ILE A 205 -11.48 -8.64 7.45
CA ILE A 205 -10.22 -9.38 7.17
C ILE A 205 -10.26 -10.78 7.78
N GLY A 206 -10.80 -10.93 8.99
CA GLY A 206 -10.92 -12.20 9.70
C GLY A 206 -12.05 -13.12 9.20
N ALA A 207 -12.93 -12.62 8.33
CA ALA A 207 -13.99 -13.43 7.73
C ALA A 207 -13.44 -14.50 6.78
N SER A 208 -14.29 -15.45 6.40
CA SER A 208 -13.93 -16.48 5.43
C SER A 208 -13.58 -15.88 4.06
N PRO A 209 -12.88 -16.63 3.18
CA PRO A 209 -12.67 -16.23 1.79
C PRO A 209 -13.98 -15.85 1.09
N LEU A 210 -13.89 -14.92 0.13
CA LEU A 210 -15.03 -14.52 -0.71
C LEU A 210 -15.58 -15.69 -1.55
N PRO A 211 -16.89 -15.71 -1.88
CA PRO A 211 -17.43 -16.62 -2.89
C PRO A 211 -16.76 -16.43 -4.25
N ASP A 212 -16.60 -17.52 -5.02
CA ASP A 212 -15.88 -17.52 -6.31
C ASP A 212 -16.41 -16.47 -7.29
N GLU A 213 -17.72 -16.28 -7.36
CA GLU A 213 -18.36 -15.28 -8.22
C GLU A 213 -17.91 -13.86 -7.89
N VAL A 214 -17.76 -13.55 -6.59
CA VAL A 214 -17.27 -12.25 -6.11
C VAL A 214 -15.78 -12.10 -6.39
N VAL A 215 -15.00 -13.19 -6.25
CA VAL A 215 -13.57 -13.18 -6.59
C VAL A 215 -13.39 -12.89 -8.08
N ILE A 216 -14.08 -13.62 -8.95
CA ILE A 216 -14.03 -13.43 -10.42
C ILE A 216 -14.38 -11.98 -10.78
N ALA A 217 -15.41 -11.42 -10.13
CA ALA A 217 -15.81 -10.03 -10.37
C ALA A 217 -14.75 -9.00 -9.95
N LEU A 218 -14.09 -9.22 -8.82
CA LEU A 218 -13.00 -8.35 -8.34
C LEU A 218 -11.72 -8.51 -9.18
N GLU A 219 -11.39 -9.73 -9.61
CA GLU A 219 -10.28 -10.01 -10.52
C GLU A 219 -10.47 -9.31 -11.89
N ALA A 220 -11.71 -9.26 -12.39
CA ALA A 220 -12.03 -8.59 -13.65
C ALA A 220 -11.71 -7.08 -13.61
N ILE A 221 -11.71 -6.44 -12.44
CA ILE A 221 -11.32 -5.03 -12.29
C ILE A 221 -9.90 -4.83 -12.83
N TYR A 222 -8.91 -5.57 -12.31
CA TYR A 222 -7.54 -5.47 -12.81
C TYR A 222 -7.40 -6.06 -14.22
N GLY A 223 -8.17 -7.09 -14.56
CA GLY A 223 -8.21 -7.63 -15.93
C GLY A 223 -8.57 -6.57 -16.99
N GLU A 224 -9.49 -5.66 -16.69
CA GLU A 224 -9.91 -4.58 -17.59
C GLU A 224 -9.04 -3.31 -17.48
N ILE A 225 -8.57 -2.99 -16.28
CA ILE A 225 -7.81 -1.76 -16.02
C ILE A 225 -6.32 -1.92 -16.34
N GLY A 226 -5.74 -3.08 -16.04
CA GLY A 226 -4.31 -3.34 -16.14
C GLY A 226 -3.49 -2.39 -15.28
N ASP A 227 -2.31 -2.01 -15.78
CA ASP A 227 -1.32 -1.22 -15.04
C ASP A 227 -1.56 0.31 -15.10
N LYS A 228 -2.79 0.75 -15.43
CA LYS A 228 -3.15 2.18 -15.56
C LYS A 228 -3.15 2.95 -14.24
N VAL A 229 -3.00 2.25 -13.11
CA VAL A 229 -2.83 2.85 -11.78
C VAL A 229 -1.54 2.29 -11.20
N SER A 230 -0.52 3.15 -11.12
CA SER A 230 0.80 2.79 -10.62
C SER A 230 0.77 2.44 -9.13
N TYR A 231 1.58 1.45 -8.73
CA TYR A 231 1.82 1.11 -7.32
C TYR A 231 2.89 2.00 -6.67
N TYR A 232 3.70 2.67 -7.49
CA TYR A 232 4.73 3.62 -7.10
C TYR A 232 4.22 5.06 -7.27
N MET A 233 4.83 5.98 -6.53
CA MET A 233 4.46 7.41 -6.53
C MET A 233 5.64 8.33 -6.87
N ILE A 234 6.84 7.77 -6.95
CA ILE A 234 8.09 8.48 -7.27
C ILE A 234 8.44 8.09 -8.71
N GLY A 235 8.32 9.03 -9.66
CA GLY A 235 8.62 8.80 -11.07
C GLY A 235 7.74 9.60 -12.05
N GLU A 236 8.39 10.50 -12.79
CA GLU A 236 8.03 11.25 -14.02
C GLU A 236 6.67 12.00 -14.16
N ASP A 237 5.58 11.58 -13.53
CA ASP A 237 4.27 12.28 -13.60
C ASP A 237 4.14 13.45 -12.60
N LEU A 238 5.27 13.94 -12.06
CA LEU A 238 5.32 15.12 -11.18
C LEU A 238 5.36 16.44 -11.95
N ILE A 239 5.34 16.41 -13.29
CA ILE A 239 5.00 17.58 -14.09
C ILE A 239 3.49 17.75 -14.02
N TYR A 240 3.03 18.57 -13.06
CA TYR A 240 1.70 19.14 -13.14
C TYR A 240 1.65 19.99 -14.43
N GLU A 241 1.10 19.45 -15.51
CA GLU A 241 0.67 20.29 -16.62
C GLU A 241 -0.39 21.25 -16.09
N THR A 242 0.00 22.53 -16.02
CA THR A 242 -0.88 23.68 -15.78
C THR A 242 -1.80 23.93 -16.97
#